data_AF-A0A182T0K0-F1
#
_entry.id   AF-A0A182T0K0-F1
#
_cell.length_a   1.000
_cell.length_b   1.000
_cell.length_c   1.000
_cell.angle_alpha   90.00
_cell.angle_beta   90.00
_cell.angle_gamma   90.00
#
_symmetry.space_group_name_H-M   'P 1'
#
loop_
_entity.id
_entity.type
_entity.pdbx_description
1 polymer ?
#
loop_
_entity_poly.entity_id
_entity_poly.type
_entity_poly.pdbx_seq_one_letter_code
_entity_poly.pdbx_strand_id
1 'polypeptide(L)'
;MERLDKNPNFEVGTPYAQTLRHRTVTQNNRYLGSYLVFHFLIVTVYVSQNMAMEDSFVKVITHFPVDLSEYAPALDTVTEFFYVLAGYGWAWYHAAGQLTIIVFLRFAITEFRVFLHSLATLDEQIHDRLLLKLDGNEERVVRELLYKHARQHSRLIVMVMHLRAILRIYSLVHFSFYMIIMAAFMARVLVIPGSSSLGMAIPVMVTVVFCFETFGLCMLVEKLVQLNRRVSINLYGFSWTQYLQYGHSIKRTIMLMIMQANNTKDFSAGGLTTVSAELFAKTCRLVYTMMMGMANLASKGA
;
A
#
# COMPACT_ATOMS: atom_id res chain seq x y z
N MET A 1 -9.51 -24.72 -7.14
CA MET A 1 -9.65 -23.42 -7.85
C MET A 1 -9.70 -23.61 -9.37
N GLU A 2 -9.93 -24.82 -9.88
CA GLU A 2 -9.69 -25.20 -11.29
C GLU A 2 -10.96 -25.28 -12.17
N ARG A 3 -12.10 -24.76 -11.72
CA ARG A 3 -13.35 -24.77 -12.49
C ARG A 3 -14.18 -23.49 -12.35
N LEU A 4 -13.54 -22.32 -12.33
CA LEU A 4 -14.25 -21.04 -12.41
C LEU A 4 -14.08 -20.45 -13.81
N ASP A 5 -15.08 -20.80 -14.65
CA ASP A 5 -15.45 -20.30 -15.98
C ASP A 5 -14.59 -20.60 -17.20
N LYS A 6 -15.31 -21.07 -18.25
CA LYS A 6 -14.86 -21.14 -19.65
C LYS A 6 -14.74 -19.76 -20.32
N ASN A 7 -15.09 -18.65 -19.66
CA ASN A 7 -15.08 -17.33 -20.30
C ASN A 7 -14.84 -16.17 -19.29
N PRO A 8 -13.58 -15.97 -18.85
CA PRO A 8 -13.26 -14.93 -17.87
C PRO A 8 -13.29 -13.54 -18.52
N ASN A 9 -14.44 -12.87 -18.47
CA ASN A 9 -14.57 -11.46 -18.86
C ASN A 9 -14.43 -10.54 -17.63
N PHE A 10 -13.96 -9.30 -17.84
CA PHE A 10 -13.82 -8.30 -16.78
C PHE A 10 -15.13 -7.57 -16.42
N GLU A 11 -16.23 -7.89 -17.10
CA GLU A 11 -17.53 -7.28 -16.89
C GLU A 11 -18.15 -7.60 -15.52
N VAL A 12 -19.01 -6.68 -15.07
CA VAL A 12 -19.81 -6.91 -13.87
C VAL A 12 -20.82 -8.01 -14.18
N GLY A 13 -20.82 -9.08 -13.39
CA GLY A 13 -21.71 -10.23 -13.61
C GLY A 13 -20.99 -11.53 -13.92
N THR A 14 -19.70 -11.50 -14.28
CA THR A 14 -18.96 -12.74 -14.53
C THR A 14 -18.55 -13.43 -13.23
N PRO A 15 -18.75 -14.75 -13.08
CA PRO A 15 -18.46 -15.48 -11.85
C PRO A 15 -17.00 -15.36 -11.42
N TYR A 16 -16.05 -15.40 -12.37
CA TYR A 16 -14.63 -15.19 -12.06
C TYR A 16 -14.34 -13.80 -11.46
N ALA A 17 -14.78 -12.71 -12.11
CA ALA A 17 -14.51 -11.35 -11.63
C ALA A 17 -15.21 -11.08 -10.31
N GLN A 18 -16.46 -11.55 -10.15
CA GLN A 18 -17.21 -11.44 -8.90
C GLN A 18 -16.55 -12.21 -7.76
N THR A 19 -16.11 -13.45 -8.00
CA THR A 19 -15.43 -14.26 -6.97
C THR A 19 -14.15 -13.59 -6.51
N LEU A 20 -13.34 -13.05 -7.44
CA LEU A 20 -12.10 -12.38 -7.07
C LEU A 20 -12.35 -11.07 -6.31
N ARG A 21 -13.31 -10.25 -6.78
CA ARG A 21 -13.72 -9.02 -6.08
C ARG A 21 -14.28 -9.32 -4.69
N HIS A 22 -15.19 -10.30 -4.56
CA HIS A 22 -15.79 -10.70 -3.29
C HIS A 22 -14.75 -11.26 -2.31
N ARG A 23 -13.80 -12.07 -2.80
CA ARG A 23 -12.68 -12.55 -1.99
C ARG A 23 -11.82 -11.40 -1.48
N THR A 24 -11.47 -10.44 -2.35
CA THR A 24 -10.71 -9.25 -1.94
C THR A 24 -11.46 -8.44 -0.90
N VAL A 25 -12.77 -8.20 -1.08
CA VAL A 25 -13.61 -7.48 -0.09
C VAL A 25 -13.63 -8.24 1.24
N THR A 26 -13.86 -9.54 1.23
CA THR A 26 -13.89 -10.36 2.45
C THR A 26 -12.55 -10.35 3.18
N GLN A 27 -11.44 -10.48 2.44
CA GLN A 27 -10.09 -10.42 3.00
C GLN A 27 -9.75 -9.03 3.54
N ASN A 28 -10.18 -7.97 2.85
CA ASN A 28 -9.99 -6.61 3.31
C ASN A 28 -10.82 -6.34 4.57
N ASN A 29 -12.07 -6.79 4.64
CA ASN A 29 -12.91 -6.62 5.83
C ASN A 29 -12.33 -7.37 7.04
N ARG A 30 -11.83 -8.59 6.84
CA ARG A 30 -11.14 -9.34 7.91
C ARG A 30 -9.88 -8.63 8.38
N TYR A 31 -9.04 -8.19 7.45
CA TYR A 31 -7.81 -7.45 7.77
C TYR A 31 -8.11 -6.12 8.47
N LEU A 32 -9.10 -5.37 7.99
CA LEU A 32 -9.58 -4.12 8.58
C LEU A 32 -10.06 -4.37 10.01
N GLY A 33 -10.94 -5.36 10.21
CA GLY A 33 -11.46 -5.70 11.53
C GLY A 33 -10.34 -6.08 12.51
N SER A 34 -9.43 -6.97 12.09
CA SER A 34 -8.29 -7.37 12.93
C SER A 34 -7.37 -6.20 13.25
N TYR A 35 -6.99 -5.39 12.26
CA TYR A 35 -6.10 -4.25 12.46
C TYR A 35 -6.74 -3.19 13.36
N LEU A 36 -8.02 -2.88 13.19
CA LEU A 36 -8.73 -1.94 14.06
C LEU A 36 -8.79 -2.42 15.50
N VAL A 37 -9.00 -3.72 15.73
CA VAL A 37 -8.99 -4.30 17.08
C VAL A 37 -7.58 -4.23 17.69
N PHE A 38 -6.54 -4.63 16.96
CA PHE A 38 -5.16 -4.52 17.44
C PHE A 38 -4.77 -3.07 17.72
N HIS A 39 -5.14 -2.14 16.84
CA HIS A 39 -4.86 -0.73 17.03
C HIS A 39 -5.59 -0.18 18.26
N PHE A 40 -6.87 -0.50 18.44
CA PHE A 40 -7.63 -0.14 19.64
C PHE A 40 -6.92 -0.64 20.91
N LEU A 41 -6.54 -1.92 20.96
CA LEU A 41 -5.83 -2.49 22.11
C LEU A 41 -4.49 -1.79 22.39
N ILE A 42 -3.68 -1.56 21.35
CA ILE A 42 -2.37 -0.91 21.49
C ILE A 42 -2.53 0.51 22.02
N VAL A 43 -3.47 1.27 21.48
CA VAL A 43 -3.68 2.65 21.91
C VAL A 43 -4.29 2.69 23.33
N THR A 44 -5.19 1.77 23.69
CA THR A 44 -5.69 1.67 25.08
C THR A 44 -4.56 1.35 26.08
N VAL A 45 -3.65 0.45 25.73
CA VAL A 45 -2.46 0.15 26.56
C VAL A 45 -1.56 1.37 26.65
N TYR A 46 -1.32 2.08 25.55
CA TYR A 46 -0.54 3.31 25.52
C TYR A 46 -1.12 4.38 26.47
N VAL A 47 -2.43 4.63 26.40
CA VAL A 47 -3.14 5.61 27.25
C VAL A 47 -3.04 5.20 28.72
N SER A 48 -3.32 3.93 29.01
CA SER A 48 -3.28 3.41 30.38
C SER A 48 -1.87 3.51 30.98
N GLN A 49 -0.84 3.19 30.19
CA GLN A 49 0.56 3.26 30.63
C GLN A 49 1.03 4.72 30.79
N ASN A 50 0.57 5.64 29.94
CA ASN A 50 0.86 7.07 30.10
C ASN A 50 0.27 7.63 31.39
N MET A 51 -0.93 7.18 31.78
CA MET A 51 -1.62 7.70 32.95
C MET A 51 -1.26 7.03 34.27
N ALA A 52 -0.79 5.77 34.23
CA ALA A 52 -0.47 5.00 35.43
C ALA A 52 1.02 5.03 35.84
N MET A 53 1.93 5.40 34.93
CA MET A 53 3.37 5.38 35.20
C MET A 53 3.96 6.78 35.11
N GLU A 54 4.36 7.32 36.26
CA GLU A 54 4.97 8.66 36.40
C GLU A 54 6.31 8.76 35.63
N ASP A 55 7.12 7.70 35.62
CA ASP A 55 8.41 7.62 34.93
C ASP A 55 8.36 6.77 33.64
N SER A 56 7.27 6.90 32.87
CA SER A 56 7.20 6.25 31.56
C SER A 56 7.90 7.08 30.49
N PHE A 57 8.76 6.46 29.68
CA PHE A 57 9.38 7.10 28.52
C PHE A 57 8.35 7.61 27.49
N VAL A 58 7.18 7.00 27.49
CA VAL A 58 6.10 7.32 26.58
C VAL A 58 5.23 8.46 27.12
N LYS A 59 5.45 8.87 28.38
CA LYS A 59 4.72 9.94 29.03
C LYS A 59 4.87 11.21 28.21
N VAL A 60 3.75 11.76 27.75
CA VAL A 60 3.75 12.99 26.98
C VAL A 60 4.22 14.12 27.88
N ILE A 61 5.36 14.73 27.56
CA ILE A 61 5.86 15.89 28.29
C ILE A 61 4.95 17.07 27.93
N THR A 62 4.07 17.44 28.86
CA THR A 62 3.15 18.56 28.71
C THR A 62 3.86 19.83 29.11
N HIS A 63 4.29 20.64 28.15
CA HIS A 63 4.87 21.95 28.46
C HIS A 63 3.75 22.98 28.62
N PHE A 64 3.21 23.08 29.83
CA PHE A 64 2.48 24.27 30.24
C PHE A 64 3.52 25.36 30.62
N PRO A 65 3.27 26.65 30.34
CA PRO A 65 4.21 27.73 30.66
C PRO A 65 4.44 27.92 32.16
N VAL A 66 3.65 27.25 33.01
CA VAL A 66 3.78 27.22 34.46
C VAL A 66 3.80 25.76 34.87
N ASP A 67 4.72 25.36 35.74
CA ASP A 67 4.75 24.00 36.29
C ASP A 67 3.52 23.80 37.20
N LEU A 68 2.53 23.09 36.68
CA LEU A 68 1.25 22.83 37.35
C LEU A 68 1.37 21.68 38.35
N SER A 69 2.42 20.87 38.26
CA SER A 69 2.60 19.68 39.10
C SER A 69 2.73 20.05 40.59
N GLU A 70 3.39 21.18 40.89
CA GLU A 70 3.57 21.68 42.26
C GLU A 70 2.38 22.50 42.78
N TYR A 71 1.68 23.24 41.91
CA TYR A 71 0.65 24.21 42.32
C TYR A 71 -0.79 23.68 42.20
N ALA A 72 -1.08 22.81 41.24
CA ALA A 72 -2.44 22.33 40.94
C ALA A 72 -2.41 20.92 40.29
N PRO A 73 -2.13 19.86 41.07
CA PRO A 73 -1.91 18.50 40.53
C PRO A 73 -3.15 17.94 39.80
N ALA A 74 -4.35 18.38 40.18
CA ALA A 74 -5.57 18.02 39.46
C ALA A 74 -5.62 18.61 38.05
N LEU A 75 -5.14 19.85 37.87
CA LEU A 75 -5.11 20.52 36.56
C LEU A 75 -4.03 19.92 35.66
N ASP A 76 -2.91 19.51 36.25
CA ASP A 76 -1.82 18.79 35.57
C ASP A 76 -2.32 17.44 35.03
N THR A 77 -2.99 16.65 35.87
CA THR A 77 -3.61 15.36 35.48
C THR A 77 -4.62 15.53 34.33
N VAL A 78 -5.45 16.58 34.38
CA VAL A 78 -6.40 16.90 33.30
C VAL A 78 -5.68 17.29 32.01
N THR A 79 -4.57 18.03 32.12
CA THR A 79 -3.75 18.42 30.97
C THR A 79 -3.10 17.20 30.33
N GLU A 80 -2.45 16.35 31.11
CA GLU A 80 -1.92 15.07 30.64
C GLU A 80 -2.98 14.21 29.94
N PHE A 81 -4.20 14.13 30.51
CA PHE A 81 -5.32 13.43 29.89
C PHE A 81 -5.66 13.98 28.49
N PHE A 82 -5.72 15.30 28.31
CA PHE A 82 -5.99 15.90 26.99
C PHE A 82 -4.87 15.63 25.98
N TYR A 83 -3.61 15.68 26.39
CA TYR A 83 -2.48 15.36 25.52
C TYR A 83 -2.49 13.89 25.08
N VAL A 84 -2.79 12.99 26.01
CA VAL A 84 -2.92 11.56 25.74
C VAL A 84 -4.12 11.29 24.81
N LEU A 85 -5.25 11.99 24.98
CA LEU A 85 -6.40 11.90 24.09
C LEU A 85 -6.10 12.45 22.68
N ALA A 86 -5.33 13.53 22.58
CA ALA A 86 -4.87 14.07 21.30
C ALA A 86 -3.95 13.07 20.57
N GLY A 87 -3.02 12.44 21.31
CA GLY A 87 -2.19 11.35 20.80
C GLY A 87 -3.01 10.15 20.33
N TYR A 88 -4.05 9.77 21.09
CA TYR A 88 -5.01 8.74 20.72
C TYR A 88 -5.70 9.06 19.38
N GLY A 89 -6.23 10.28 19.25
CA GLY A 89 -6.90 10.73 18.02
C GLY A 89 -5.96 10.74 16.81
N TRP A 90 -4.72 11.18 17.00
CA TRP A 90 -3.70 11.18 15.95
C TRP A 90 -3.33 9.77 15.50
N ALA A 91 -3.10 8.84 16.45
CA ALA A 91 -2.80 7.45 16.14
C ALA A 91 -3.92 6.79 15.32
N TRP A 92 -5.18 7.03 15.72
CA TRP A 92 -6.35 6.55 15.01
C TRP A 92 -6.45 7.10 13.58
N TYR A 93 -6.19 8.40 13.41
CA TYR A 93 -6.20 9.03 12.10
C TYR A 93 -5.11 8.45 11.18
N HIS A 94 -3.89 8.26 11.70
CA HIS A 94 -2.79 7.64 10.96
C HIS A 94 -3.14 6.21 10.53
N ALA A 95 -3.62 5.39 11.47
CA ALA A 95 -4.05 4.01 11.24
C ALA A 95 -5.16 3.90 10.18
N ALA A 96 -6.21 4.72 10.30
CA ALA A 96 -7.32 4.76 9.34
C ALA A 96 -6.85 5.20 7.95
N GLY A 97 -5.96 6.20 7.88
CA GLY A 97 -5.37 6.67 6.63
C GLY A 97 -4.55 5.57 5.94
N GLN A 98 -3.68 4.89 6.69
CA GLN A 98 -2.87 3.79 6.17
C GLN A 98 -3.74 2.63 5.66
N LEU A 99 -4.75 2.22 6.43
CA LEU A 99 -5.70 1.19 6.02
C LEU A 99 -6.41 1.54 4.71
N THR A 100 -6.87 2.78 4.59
CA THR A 100 -7.56 3.27 3.38
C THR A 100 -6.66 3.13 2.15
N ILE A 101 -5.38 3.47 2.28
CA ILE A 101 -4.40 3.36 1.20
C ILE A 101 -4.14 1.90 0.82
N ILE A 102 -3.94 1.03 1.80
CA ILE A 102 -3.76 -0.42 1.58
C ILE A 102 -4.96 -1.01 0.85
N VAL A 103 -6.18 -0.65 1.28
CA VAL A 103 -7.43 -1.10 0.67
C VAL A 103 -7.52 -0.63 -0.79
N PHE A 104 -7.25 0.64 -1.09
CA PHE A 104 -7.25 1.15 -2.45
C PHE A 104 -6.20 0.46 -3.34
N LEU A 105 -4.98 0.25 -2.84
CA LEU A 105 -3.95 -0.50 -3.56
C LEU A 105 -4.40 -1.93 -3.87
N ARG A 106 -5.01 -2.61 -2.89
CA ARG A 106 -5.51 -3.99 -3.08
C ARG A 106 -6.65 -4.07 -4.07
N PHE A 107 -7.57 -3.09 -4.09
CA PHE A 107 -8.61 -2.99 -5.11
C PHE A 107 -7.99 -2.78 -6.48
N ALA A 108 -7.05 -1.84 -6.62
CA ALA A 108 -6.36 -1.58 -7.88
C ALA A 108 -5.65 -2.84 -8.42
N ILE A 109 -4.89 -3.53 -7.56
CA ILE A 109 -4.23 -4.81 -7.88
C ILE A 109 -5.24 -5.88 -8.32
N THR A 110 -6.40 -5.93 -7.67
CA THR A 110 -7.45 -6.90 -8.01
C THR A 110 -8.03 -6.61 -9.38
N GLU A 111 -8.35 -5.35 -9.68
CA GLU A 111 -8.87 -4.97 -11.00
C GLU A 111 -7.84 -5.22 -12.11
N PHE A 112 -6.55 -4.97 -11.88
CA PHE A 112 -5.49 -5.35 -12.81
C PHE A 112 -5.41 -6.86 -13.03
N ARG A 113 -5.60 -7.68 -11.99
CA ARG A 113 -5.60 -9.15 -12.11
C ARG A 113 -6.79 -9.65 -12.92
N VAL A 114 -7.99 -9.11 -12.68
CA VAL A 114 -9.18 -9.43 -13.48
C VAL A 114 -8.94 -9.07 -14.94
N PHE A 115 -8.44 -7.86 -15.19
CA PHE A 115 -8.13 -7.39 -16.54
C PHE A 115 -7.08 -8.26 -17.24
N LEU A 116 -5.96 -8.57 -16.58
CA LEU A 116 -4.89 -9.39 -17.16
C LEU A 116 -5.36 -10.80 -17.50
N HIS A 117 -6.22 -11.40 -16.66
CA HIS A 117 -6.75 -12.73 -16.92
C HIS A 117 -7.71 -12.73 -18.13
N SER A 118 -8.57 -11.72 -18.23
CA SER A 118 -9.40 -11.53 -19.42
C SER A 118 -8.57 -11.21 -20.67
N LEU A 119 -7.45 -10.51 -20.53
CA LEU A 119 -6.56 -10.20 -21.64
C LEU A 119 -5.78 -11.44 -22.11
N ALA A 120 -5.39 -12.32 -21.20
CA ALA A 120 -4.72 -13.57 -21.52
C ALA A 120 -5.62 -14.55 -22.29
N THR A 121 -6.94 -14.44 -22.12
CA THR A 121 -7.95 -15.27 -22.81
C THR A 121 -8.57 -14.55 -24.01
N LEU A 122 -7.94 -13.47 -24.50
CA LEU A 122 -8.49 -12.66 -25.59
C LEU A 122 -8.71 -13.46 -26.88
N ASP A 123 -7.77 -14.35 -27.23
CA ASP A 123 -7.88 -15.23 -28.41
C ASP A 123 -9.10 -16.18 -28.30
N GLU A 124 -9.30 -16.79 -27.13
CA GLU A 124 -10.46 -17.65 -26.86
C GLU A 124 -11.77 -16.86 -26.94
N GLN A 125 -11.80 -15.64 -26.38
CA GLN A 125 -12.97 -14.76 -26.43
C GLN A 125 -13.33 -14.31 -27.85
N ILE A 126 -12.32 -14.08 -28.71
CA ILE A 126 -12.53 -13.80 -30.13
C ILE A 126 -13.13 -15.03 -30.80
N HIS A 127 -12.51 -16.20 -30.63
CA HIS A 127 -12.96 -17.45 -31.23
C HIS A 127 -14.42 -17.78 -30.85
N ASP A 128 -14.76 -17.74 -29.57
CA ASP A 128 -16.13 -17.99 -29.08
C ASP A 128 -17.16 -17.02 -29.66
N ARG A 129 -16.81 -15.72 -29.77
CA ARG A 129 -17.71 -14.72 -30.36
C ARG A 129 -17.89 -14.88 -31.86
N LEU A 130 -16.87 -15.37 -32.57
CA LEU A 130 -16.97 -15.70 -33.98
C LEU A 130 -17.91 -16.89 -34.20
N LEU A 131 -17.83 -17.92 -33.34
CA LEU A 131 -18.74 -19.07 -33.41
C LEU A 131 -20.21 -18.68 -33.14
N LEU A 132 -20.46 -17.67 -32.30
CA LEU A 132 -21.81 -17.21 -31.96
C LEU A 132 -22.41 -16.23 -32.97
N LYS A 133 -21.59 -15.42 -33.67
CA LYS A 133 -22.06 -14.47 -34.67
C LYS A 133 -21.96 -15.07 -36.08
N LEU A 134 -23.08 -15.56 -36.61
CA LEU A 134 -23.20 -16.07 -37.99
C LEU A 134 -22.85 -15.04 -39.09
N ASP A 135 -22.74 -13.76 -38.73
CA ASP A 135 -22.60 -12.63 -39.67
C ASP A 135 -21.19 -12.46 -40.27
N GLY A 136 -20.23 -13.33 -39.91
CA GLY A 136 -18.93 -13.48 -40.59
C GLY A 136 -17.97 -12.28 -40.57
N ASN A 137 -18.33 -11.15 -39.96
CA ASN A 137 -17.47 -9.97 -39.94
C ASN A 137 -16.46 -10.02 -38.78
N GLU A 138 -15.41 -10.81 -38.99
CA GLU A 138 -14.34 -11.06 -38.03
C GLU A 138 -13.66 -9.77 -37.57
N GLU A 139 -13.41 -8.83 -38.50
CA GLU A 139 -12.83 -7.52 -38.21
C GLU A 139 -13.65 -6.79 -37.14
N ARG A 140 -14.98 -6.75 -37.29
CA ARG A 140 -15.85 -6.04 -36.35
C ARG A 140 -15.77 -6.64 -34.96
N VAL A 141 -15.73 -7.97 -34.84
CA VAL A 141 -15.66 -8.67 -33.54
C VAL A 141 -14.33 -8.37 -32.84
N VAL A 142 -13.21 -8.54 -33.56
CA VAL A 142 -11.87 -8.28 -33.03
C VAL A 142 -11.72 -6.82 -32.60
N ARG A 143 -12.17 -5.89 -33.47
CA ARG A 143 -12.12 -4.46 -33.21
C ARG A 143 -12.94 -4.09 -31.97
N GLU A 144 -14.18 -4.56 -31.86
CA GLU A 144 -15.06 -4.30 -30.71
C GLU A 144 -14.43 -4.78 -29.39
N LEU A 145 -13.94 -6.02 -29.39
CA LEU A 145 -13.35 -6.63 -28.20
C LEU A 145 -12.05 -5.92 -27.79
N LEU A 146 -11.17 -5.64 -28.74
CA LEU A 146 -9.92 -4.93 -28.48
C LEU A 146 -10.17 -3.51 -27.96
N TYR A 147 -11.13 -2.77 -28.52
CA TYR A 147 -11.50 -1.45 -28.00
C TYR A 147 -12.05 -1.51 -26.58
N LYS A 148 -12.82 -2.56 -26.26
CA LYS A 148 -13.32 -2.80 -24.90
C LYS A 148 -12.17 -2.99 -23.90
N HIS A 149 -11.19 -3.82 -24.26
CA HIS A 149 -9.97 -4.03 -23.46
C HIS A 149 -9.12 -2.76 -23.36
N ALA A 150 -8.96 -2.01 -24.44
CA ALA A 150 -8.23 -0.74 -24.44
C ALA A 150 -8.88 0.30 -23.53
N ARG A 151 -10.22 0.41 -23.56
CA ARG A 151 -10.98 1.29 -22.67
C ARG A 151 -10.82 0.89 -21.21
N GLN A 152 -10.86 -0.40 -20.91
CA GLN A 152 -10.65 -0.88 -19.54
C GLN A 152 -9.22 -0.62 -19.07
N HIS A 153 -8.21 -0.86 -19.91
CA HIS A 153 -6.82 -0.53 -19.61
C HIS A 153 -6.65 0.96 -19.33
N SER A 154 -7.23 1.84 -20.16
CA SER A 154 -7.21 3.29 -19.95
C SER A 154 -7.80 3.69 -18.59
N ARG A 155 -8.94 3.10 -18.18
CA ARG A 155 -9.52 3.34 -16.85
C ARG A 155 -8.60 2.92 -15.72
N LEU A 156 -7.94 1.76 -15.84
CA LEU A 156 -6.98 1.28 -14.86
C LEU A 156 -5.76 2.21 -14.75
N ILE A 157 -5.27 2.72 -15.87
CA ILE A 157 -4.17 3.70 -15.90
C ILE A 157 -4.59 5.01 -15.20
N VAL A 158 -5.79 5.52 -15.46
CA VAL A 158 -6.31 6.72 -14.77
C VAL A 158 -6.39 6.48 -13.26
N MET A 159 -6.91 5.33 -12.82
CA MET A 159 -6.91 4.94 -11.41
C MET A 159 -5.50 4.92 -10.82
N VAL A 160 -4.51 4.35 -11.53
CA VAL A 160 -3.09 4.35 -11.10
C VAL A 160 -2.53 5.76 -11.00
N MET A 161 -2.90 6.66 -11.92
CA MET A 161 -2.48 8.07 -11.85
C MET A 161 -3.02 8.77 -10.59
N HIS A 162 -4.28 8.55 -10.23
CA HIS A 162 -4.85 9.07 -9.00
C HIS A 162 -4.18 8.48 -7.75
N LEU A 163 -3.97 7.16 -7.73
CA LEU A 163 -3.24 6.50 -6.64
C LEU A 163 -1.82 7.05 -6.50
N ARG A 164 -1.12 7.32 -7.61
CA ARG A 164 0.22 7.91 -7.57
C ARG A 164 0.21 9.31 -6.95
N ALA A 165 -0.78 10.14 -7.26
CA ALA A 165 -0.89 11.48 -6.68
C ALA A 165 -1.08 11.42 -5.16
N ILE A 166 -1.97 10.55 -4.68
CA ILE A 166 -2.23 10.36 -3.24
C ILE A 166 -0.99 9.79 -2.55
N LEU A 167 -0.42 8.72 -3.12
CA LEU A 167 0.74 8.05 -2.55
C LEU A 167 1.96 8.94 -2.50
N ARG A 168 2.11 9.91 -3.41
CA ARG A 168 3.31 10.76 -3.47
C ARG A 168 3.56 11.51 -2.17
N ILE A 169 2.53 12.17 -1.65
CA ILE A 169 2.63 12.95 -0.41
C ILE A 169 2.63 11.99 0.77
N TYR A 170 1.72 11.00 0.75
CA TYR A 170 1.59 10.05 1.84
C TYR A 170 2.90 9.28 2.12
N SER A 171 3.52 8.70 1.09
CA SER A 171 4.73 7.92 1.28
C SER A 171 5.88 8.79 1.76
N LEU A 172 6.00 10.04 1.30
CA LEU A 172 7.01 10.96 1.83
C LEU A 172 6.84 11.17 3.33
N VAL A 173 5.62 11.47 3.76
CA VAL A 173 5.31 11.70 5.18
C VAL A 173 5.55 10.43 6.00
N HIS A 174 5.06 9.28 5.52
CA HIS A 174 5.22 7.99 6.19
C HIS A 174 6.69 7.59 6.33
N PHE A 175 7.49 7.70 5.27
CA PHE A 175 8.93 7.40 5.33
C PHE A 175 9.68 8.35 6.27
N SER A 176 9.36 9.64 6.26
CA SER A 176 9.96 10.61 7.19
C SER A 176 9.64 10.27 8.63
N PHE A 177 8.37 9.99 8.95
CA PHE A 177 7.98 9.58 10.30
C PHE A 177 8.65 8.27 10.71
N TYR A 178 8.71 7.28 9.83
CA TYR A 178 9.42 6.03 10.10
C TYR A 178 10.88 6.28 10.46
N MET A 179 11.60 7.11 9.69
CA MET A 179 13.00 7.42 9.98
C MET A 179 13.18 8.17 11.30
N ILE A 180 12.27 9.09 11.64
CA ILE A 180 12.30 9.82 12.92
C ILE A 180 12.08 8.86 14.09
N ILE A 181 11.06 7.99 14.00
CA ILE A 181 10.76 6.98 15.03
C ILE A 181 11.96 6.05 15.21
N MET A 182 12.56 5.57 14.11
CA MET A 182 13.74 4.70 14.17
C MET A 182 14.94 5.39 14.81
N ALA A 183 15.22 6.64 14.43
CA ALA A 183 16.32 7.40 15.01
C ALA A 183 16.12 7.64 16.52
N ALA A 184 14.91 8.04 16.92
CA ALA A 184 14.55 8.26 18.32
C ALA A 184 14.64 6.96 19.14
N PHE A 185 14.16 5.85 18.58
CA PHE A 185 14.26 4.53 19.19
C PHE A 185 15.72 4.12 19.42
N MET A 186 16.57 4.25 18.40
CA MET A 186 17.98 3.87 18.52
C MET A 186 18.77 4.75 19.48
N ALA A 187 18.56 6.07 19.43
CA ALA A 187 19.18 6.99 20.38
C ALA A 187 18.84 6.58 21.82
N ARG A 188 17.59 6.17 22.07
CA ARG A 188 17.17 5.70 23.40
C ARG A 188 17.80 4.37 23.80
N VAL A 189 17.76 3.36 22.93
CA VAL A 189 18.31 2.02 23.22
C VAL A 189 19.81 2.09 23.54
N LEU A 190 20.55 2.94 22.82
CA LEU A 190 22.01 2.94 22.86
C LEU A 190 22.62 3.99 23.81
N VAL A 191 21.92 5.11 24.08
CA VAL A 191 22.46 6.22 24.89
C VAL A 191 21.93 6.21 26.32
N ILE A 192 20.75 5.65 26.59
CA ILE A 192 20.12 5.69 27.93
C ILE A 192 20.00 4.26 28.50
N PRO A 193 21.06 3.72 29.12
CA PRO A 193 21.00 2.42 29.78
C PRO A 193 20.17 2.51 31.07
N GLY A 194 19.15 1.65 31.23
CA GLY A 194 18.41 1.51 32.50
C GLY A 194 16.87 1.52 32.44
N SER A 195 16.25 1.35 31.27
CA SER A 195 14.79 1.45 31.13
C SER A 195 14.02 0.21 31.62
N SER A 196 12.87 0.45 32.29
CA SER A 196 11.86 -0.57 32.62
C SER A 196 11.43 -1.37 31.37
N SER A 197 11.21 -2.68 31.52
CA SER A 197 10.87 -3.59 30.42
C SER A 197 9.62 -3.15 29.63
N LEU A 198 8.64 -2.55 30.31
CA LEU A 198 7.42 -1.98 29.70
C LEU A 198 7.67 -0.65 28.97
N GLY A 199 8.65 0.15 29.41
CA GLY A 199 9.04 1.41 28.76
C GLY A 199 9.72 1.19 27.40
N MET A 200 10.35 0.02 27.20
CA MET A 200 10.95 -0.38 25.93
C MET A 200 9.99 -1.12 25.00
N ALA A 201 8.98 -1.80 25.56
CA ALA A 201 8.03 -2.60 24.77
C ALA A 201 7.22 -1.74 23.78
N ILE A 202 6.75 -0.56 24.21
CA ILE A 202 5.96 0.34 23.35
C ILE A 202 6.80 0.86 22.16
N PRO A 203 7.99 1.47 22.35
CA PRO A 203 8.82 1.91 21.23
C PRO A 203 9.17 0.79 20.25
N VAL A 204 9.53 -0.40 20.76
CA VAL A 204 9.79 -1.58 19.91
C VAL A 204 8.56 -1.93 19.08
N MET A 205 7.38 -1.99 19.71
CA MET A 205 6.13 -2.31 19.03
C MET A 205 5.81 -1.29 17.94
N VAL A 206 5.91 0.00 18.22
CA VAL A 206 5.67 1.08 17.25
C VAL A 206 6.65 0.96 16.07
N THR A 207 7.94 0.78 16.33
CA THR A 207 8.97 0.56 15.31
C THR A 207 8.63 -0.65 14.42
N VAL A 208 8.23 -1.77 15.01
CA VAL A 208 7.88 -2.99 14.27
C VAL A 208 6.65 -2.77 13.40
N VAL A 209 5.60 -2.12 13.93
CA VAL A 209 4.38 -1.79 13.17
C VAL A 209 4.71 -0.92 11.96
N PHE A 210 5.43 0.18 12.15
CA PHE A 210 5.81 1.06 11.04
C PHE A 210 6.72 0.38 10.00
N CYS A 211 7.59 -0.53 10.43
CA CYS A 211 8.41 -1.33 9.52
C CYS A 211 7.55 -2.25 8.64
N PHE A 212 6.60 -2.97 9.23
CA PHE A 212 5.67 -3.83 8.48
C PHE A 212 4.76 -3.03 7.55
N GLU A 213 4.31 -1.85 7.99
CA GLU A 213 3.53 -0.93 7.18
C GLU A 213 4.31 -0.44 5.96
N THR A 214 5.53 0.02 6.16
CA THR A 214 6.44 0.45 5.09
C THR A 214 6.71 -0.69 4.11
N PHE A 215 6.99 -1.90 4.63
CA PHE A 215 7.18 -3.09 3.81
C PHE A 215 5.93 -3.41 2.98
N GLY A 216 4.75 -3.44 3.62
CA GLY A 216 3.48 -3.74 2.97
C GLY A 216 3.17 -2.75 1.85
N LEU A 217 3.37 -1.45 2.10
CA LEU A 217 3.19 -0.40 1.10
C LEU A 217 4.10 -0.62 -0.11
N CYS A 218 5.40 -0.80 0.12
CA CYS A 218 6.39 -1.03 -0.95
C CYS A 218 6.06 -2.28 -1.78
N MET A 219 5.68 -3.38 -1.13
CA MET A 219 5.34 -4.63 -1.81
C MET A 219 4.06 -4.52 -2.65
N LEU A 220 3.05 -3.79 -2.16
CA LEU A 220 1.81 -3.57 -2.91
C LEU A 220 2.06 -2.68 -4.14
N VAL A 221 2.83 -1.62 -3.97
CA VAL A 221 3.21 -0.70 -5.06
C VAL A 221 4.02 -1.44 -6.13
N GLU A 222 5.06 -2.17 -5.73
CA GLU A 222 5.89 -3.00 -6.62
C GLU A 222 5.03 -3.98 -7.42
N LYS A 223 4.13 -4.67 -6.73
CA LYS A 223 3.20 -5.62 -7.36
C LYS A 223 2.29 -4.95 -8.38
N LEU A 224 1.79 -3.75 -8.11
CA LEU A 224 0.96 -3.00 -9.04
C LEU A 224 1.74 -2.62 -10.30
N VAL A 225 2.99 -2.16 -10.14
CA VAL A 225 3.90 -1.86 -11.27
C VAL A 225 4.17 -3.11 -12.10
N GLN A 226 4.45 -4.25 -11.46
CA GLN A 226 4.67 -5.52 -12.15
C GLN A 226 3.44 -6.00 -12.92
N LEU A 227 2.23 -5.83 -12.37
CA LEU A 227 0.99 -6.16 -13.08
C LEU A 227 0.80 -5.27 -14.32
N ASN A 228 1.11 -3.97 -14.22
CA ASN A 228 1.06 -3.08 -15.38
C ASN A 228 2.02 -3.54 -16.48
N ARG A 229 3.26 -3.94 -16.14
CA ARG A 229 4.22 -4.48 -17.11
C ARG A 229 3.75 -5.79 -17.75
N ARG A 230 3.05 -6.65 -17.01
CA ARG A 230 2.48 -7.90 -17.56
C ARG A 230 1.42 -7.67 -18.64
N VAL A 231 0.79 -6.49 -18.69
CA VAL A 231 -0.15 -6.15 -19.78
C VAL A 231 0.56 -6.20 -21.13
N SER A 232 1.76 -5.62 -21.19
CA SER A 232 2.62 -5.64 -22.38
C SER A 232 2.96 -7.07 -22.81
N ILE A 233 3.40 -7.90 -21.85
CA ILE A 233 3.76 -9.31 -22.10
C ILE A 233 2.56 -10.10 -22.66
N ASN A 234 1.37 -9.96 -22.06
CA ASN A 234 0.18 -10.65 -22.52
C ASN A 234 -0.27 -10.17 -23.92
N LEU A 235 -0.13 -8.88 -24.22
CA LEU A 235 -0.43 -8.34 -25.56
C LEU A 235 0.53 -8.82 -26.63
N TYR A 236 1.81 -9.05 -26.29
CA TYR A 236 2.77 -9.66 -27.21
C TYR A 236 2.51 -11.15 -27.44
N GLY A 237 2.01 -11.86 -26.43
CA GLY A 237 1.64 -13.28 -26.54
C GLY A 237 0.34 -13.55 -27.30
N PHE A 238 -0.51 -12.53 -27.45
CA PHE A 238 -1.73 -12.58 -28.26
C PHE A 238 -1.41 -12.72 -29.75
N SER A 239 -2.22 -13.46 -30.51
CA SER A 239 -2.01 -13.72 -31.95
C SER A 239 -2.33 -12.52 -32.86
N TRP A 240 -1.95 -11.30 -32.46
CA TRP A 240 -2.30 -10.05 -33.14
C TRP A 240 -1.82 -9.96 -34.59
N THR A 241 -0.76 -10.70 -34.95
CA THR A 241 -0.21 -10.74 -36.30
C THR A 241 -1.21 -11.28 -37.32
N GLN A 242 -2.06 -12.23 -36.91
CA GLN A 242 -3.12 -12.80 -37.76
C GLN A 242 -4.19 -11.75 -38.10
N TYR A 243 -4.44 -10.83 -37.17
CA TYR A 243 -5.46 -9.79 -37.32
C TYR A 243 -4.94 -8.50 -37.97
N LEU A 244 -3.68 -8.47 -38.43
CA LEU A 244 -3.11 -7.30 -39.13
C LEU A 244 -3.77 -7.05 -40.49
N GLN A 245 -4.32 -8.09 -41.11
CA GLN A 245 -5.01 -8.00 -42.39
C GLN A 245 -6.26 -7.10 -42.34
N TYR A 246 -6.86 -6.93 -41.16
CA TYR A 246 -8.05 -6.09 -40.96
C TYR A 246 -7.73 -4.61 -40.68
N GLY A 247 -6.49 -4.18 -40.93
CA GLY A 247 -6.10 -2.78 -41.03
C GLY A 247 -5.29 -2.19 -39.86
N HIS A 248 -4.79 -0.97 -40.08
CA HIS A 248 -3.85 -0.28 -39.17
C HIS A 248 -4.44 0.08 -37.79
N SER A 249 -5.76 0.09 -37.63
CA SER A 249 -6.44 0.50 -36.40
C SER A 249 -6.20 -0.47 -35.23
N ILE A 250 -6.20 -1.78 -35.52
CA ILE A 250 -5.94 -2.86 -34.54
C ILE A 250 -4.48 -2.78 -34.08
N LYS A 251 -3.54 -2.72 -35.03
CA LYS A 251 -2.10 -2.54 -34.75
C LYS A 251 -1.84 -1.31 -33.88
N ARG A 252 -2.44 -0.16 -34.24
CA ARG A 252 -2.28 1.08 -33.49
C ARG A 252 -2.77 0.95 -32.06
N THR A 253 -3.93 0.34 -31.84
CA THR A 253 -4.52 0.18 -30.50
C THR A 253 -3.65 -0.71 -29.61
N ILE A 254 -3.18 -1.85 -30.12
CA ILE A 254 -2.28 -2.76 -29.39
C ILE A 254 -0.97 -2.05 -29.05
N MET A 255 -0.36 -1.38 -30.03
CA MET A 255 0.88 -0.63 -29.83
C MET A 255 0.73 0.45 -28.75
N LEU A 256 -0.37 1.20 -28.75
CA LEU A 256 -0.65 2.21 -27.74
C LEU A 256 -0.83 1.59 -26.34
N MET A 257 -1.51 0.45 -26.24
CA MET A 257 -1.64 -0.26 -24.96
C MET A 257 -0.29 -0.76 -24.44
N ILE A 258 0.55 -1.31 -25.31
CA ILE A 258 1.92 -1.76 -24.99
C ILE A 258 2.78 -0.58 -24.54
N MET A 259 2.80 0.52 -25.31
CA MET A 259 3.55 1.72 -24.96
C MET A 259 3.12 2.27 -23.60
N GLN A 260 1.81 2.28 -23.31
CA GLN A 260 1.29 2.75 -22.03
C GLN A 260 1.61 1.80 -20.87
N ALA A 261 1.58 0.48 -21.09
CA ALA A 261 1.96 -0.53 -20.10
C ALA A 261 3.45 -0.47 -19.76
N ASN A 262 4.29 -0.19 -20.76
CA ASN A 262 5.74 -0.02 -20.61
C ASN A 262 6.13 1.36 -20.03
N ASN A 263 5.25 2.36 -20.14
CA ASN A 263 5.44 3.66 -19.49
C ASN A 263 5.15 3.57 -17.98
N THR A 264 6.04 2.86 -17.26
CA THR A 264 6.01 2.82 -15.81
C THR A 264 6.60 4.11 -15.27
N LYS A 265 5.82 5.19 -15.28
CA LYS A 265 6.10 6.30 -14.35
C LYS A 265 6.07 5.70 -12.94
N ASP A 266 7.21 5.64 -12.28
CA ASP A 266 7.28 4.97 -11.00
C ASP A 266 6.47 5.76 -9.94
N PHE A 267 6.01 5.04 -8.92
CA PHE A 267 5.46 5.69 -7.74
C PHE A 267 6.61 6.38 -7.03
N SER A 268 6.45 7.66 -6.69
CA SER A 268 7.52 8.44 -6.07
C SER A 268 7.10 8.94 -4.72
N ALA A 269 8.00 8.89 -3.73
CA ALA A 269 7.86 9.57 -2.45
C ALA A 269 8.31 11.02 -2.60
N GLY A 270 7.34 11.94 -2.66
CA GLY A 270 7.61 13.39 -2.77
C GLY A 270 8.22 13.86 -4.10
N GLY A 271 8.63 12.97 -4.99
CA GLY A 271 9.54 13.30 -6.10
C GLY A 271 11.01 13.03 -5.78
N LEU A 272 11.33 12.56 -4.57
CA LEU A 272 12.70 12.34 -4.10
C LEU A 272 13.21 10.94 -4.44
N THR A 273 12.38 9.92 -4.21
CA THR A 273 12.75 8.52 -4.41
C THR A 273 11.58 7.74 -5.00
N THR A 274 11.86 6.58 -5.60
CA THR A 274 10.84 5.66 -6.10
C THR A 274 10.41 4.70 -4.98
N VAL A 275 9.10 4.57 -4.76
CA VAL A 275 8.54 3.63 -3.78
C VAL A 275 8.61 2.24 -4.38
N SER A 276 9.50 1.41 -3.84
CA SER A 276 9.74 0.04 -4.31
C SER A 276 10.27 -0.84 -3.18
N ALA A 277 10.31 -2.15 -3.43
CA ALA A 277 10.98 -3.09 -2.51
C ALA A 277 12.47 -2.76 -2.34
N GLU A 278 13.11 -2.20 -3.37
CA GLU A 278 14.50 -1.74 -3.31
C GLU A 278 14.67 -0.56 -2.34
N LEU A 279 13.75 0.41 -2.36
CA LEU A 279 13.77 1.52 -1.41
C LEU A 279 13.68 1.00 0.03
N PHE A 280 12.77 0.07 0.30
CA PHE A 280 12.65 -0.56 1.62
C PHE A 280 13.96 -1.25 2.04
N ALA A 281 14.58 -2.03 1.15
CA ALA A 281 15.86 -2.68 1.44
C ALA A 281 16.98 -1.67 1.73
N LYS A 282 17.03 -0.55 0.99
CA LYS A 282 17.97 0.55 1.26
C LYS A 282 17.70 1.19 2.62
N THR A 283 16.44 1.40 2.99
CA THR A 283 16.07 1.92 4.31
C THR A 283 16.49 0.96 5.43
N CYS A 284 16.27 -0.35 5.29
CA CYS A 284 16.73 -1.33 6.28
C CYS A 284 18.25 -1.34 6.43
N ARG A 285 18.99 -1.22 5.32
CA ARG A 285 20.46 -1.07 5.37
C ARG A 285 20.88 0.20 6.09
N LEU A 286 20.21 1.33 5.81
CA LEU A 286 20.49 2.60 6.48
C LEU A 286 20.25 2.50 7.99
N VAL A 287 19.11 1.93 8.39
CA VAL A 287 18.75 1.65 9.79
C VAL A 287 19.85 0.79 10.44
N TYR A 288 20.26 -0.30 9.81
CA TYR A 288 21.34 -1.15 10.32
C TYR A 288 22.67 -0.39 10.48
N THR A 289 23.07 0.40 9.48
CA THR A 289 24.28 1.23 9.55
C THR A 289 24.21 2.27 10.66
N MET A 290 23.06 2.92 10.84
CA MET A 290 22.83 3.86 11.95
C MET A 290 22.97 3.16 13.31
N MET A 291 22.36 1.99 13.46
CA MET A 291 22.42 1.19 14.67
C MET A 291 23.87 0.80 15.01
N MET A 292 24.61 0.26 14.04
CA MET A 292 26.02 -0.10 14.22
C MET A 292 26.90 1.12 14.50
N GLY A 293 26.65 2.23 13.81
CA GLY A 293 27.36 3.49 14.03
C GLY A 293 27.17 4.03 15.45
N MET A 294 25.93 4.10 15.91
CA MET A 294 25.62 4.54 17.28
C MET A 294 26.14 3.55 18.33
N ALA A 295 26.06 2.24 18.09
CA ALA A 295 26.60 1.24 19.00
C ALA A 295 28.13 1.38 19.14
N ASN A 296 28.84 1.61 18.03
CA ASN A 296 30.29 1.86 18.04
C ASN A 296 30.67 3.17 18.71
N LEU A 297 29.83 4.21 18.61
CA LEU A 297 30.05 5.48 19.32
C LEU A 297 29.81 5.32 20.82
N ALA A 298 28.76 4.60 21.21
CA ALA A 298 28.47 4.29 22.60
C ALA A 298 29.56 3.43 23.25
N SER A 299 30.12 2.45 22.52
CA SER A 299 31.19 1.58 23.03
C SER A 299 32.56 2.26 23.14
N LYS A 300 32.76 3.41 22.50
CA LYS A 300 34.01 4.19 22.58
C LYS A 300 33.95 5.32 23.62
N GLY A 301 32.76 5.62 24.14
CA GLY A 301 32.52 6.64 25.17
C GLY A 301 32.43 6.08 26.59
N ALA A 302 32.54 4.76 26.76
CA ALA A 302 32.70 4.05 28.03
C ALA A 302 34.15 3.59 28.18
#